data_AF-A0A9D7RWJ0-F1
#
_entry.id   AF-A0A9D7RWJ0-F1
#
_cell.length_a   1.000
_cell.length_b   1.000
_cell.length_c   1.000
_cell.angle_alpha   90.00
_cell.angle_beta   90.00
_cell.angle_gamma   90.00
#
_symmetry.space_group_name_H-M   'P 1'
#
loop_
_entity.id
_entity.type
_entity.pdbx_description
1 polymer ?
#
loop_
_entity_poly.entity_id
_entity_poly.type
_entity_poly.pdbx_seq_one_letter_code
_entity_poly.pdbx_strand_id
1 'polypeptide(L)'
;MTEQEARELVLRVFAEHRDVPDQWFEEERFLDFLTDGGRSLERLRSSFSGLRKVNRFYDSLQLEAGVCFAAGAEDKNWSAHKLAQHLVEKKQNPAAQKTLVRKRYERARRDLWFAPFGFALFPVGPLVVVLSAALGGFGLAWVALVFGAAALAGAFELCRRRAGFYRRLKERIEA
;
A
#
# COMPACT_ATOMS: atom_id res chain seq x y z
N MET A 1 24.87 -2.48 2.24
CA MET A 1 23.93 -3.51 2.72
C MET A 1 24.39 -4.84 2.17
N THR A 2 24.85 -5.71 3.06
CA THR A 2 25.19 -7.10 2.74
C THR A 2 23.91 -7.94 2.66
N GLU A 3 24.02 -9.16 2.10
CA GLU A 3 22.88 -10.09 2.03
C GLU A 3 22.40 -10.54 3.41
N GLN A 4 23.33 -10.70 4.36
CA GLN A 4 23.01 -11.05 5.73
C GLN A 4 22.24 -9.92 6.44
N GLU A 5 22.72 -8.67 6.33
CA GLU A 5 22.00 -7.49 6.85
C GLU A 5 20.60 -7.37 6.23
N ALA A 6 20.47 -7.62 4.92
CA ALA A 6 19.18 -7.57 4.23
C ALA A 6 18.22 -8.66 4.72
N ARG A 7 18.73 -9.88 5.00
CA ARG A 7 17.92 -10.98 5.54
C ARG A 7 17.46 -10.69 6.96
N GLU A 8 18.36 -10.21 7.81
CA GLU A 8 18.03 -9.81 9.19
C GLU A 8 16.98 -8.69 9.20
N LEU A 9 17.11 -7.71 8.31
CA LEU A 9 16.11 -6.66 8.13
C LEU A 9 14.74 -7.23 7.73
N VAL A 10 14.69 -8.12 6.73
CA VAL A 10 13.44 -8.76 6.28
C VAL A 10 12.78 -9.51 7.43
N LEU A 11 13.54 -10.32 8.18
CA LEU A 11 13.02 -11.12 9.27
C LEU A 11 12.56 -10.27 10.46
N ARG A 12 13.29 -9.19 10.78
CA ARG A 12 12.86 -8.23 11.81
C ARG A 12 11.55 -7.56 11.44
N VAL A 13 11.46 -6.97 10.23
CA VAL A 13 10.23 -6.30 9.77
C VAL A 13 9.07 -7.30 9.69
N PHE A 14 9.35 -8.54 9.29
CA PHE A 14 8.37 -9.61 9.29
C PHE A 14 7.86 -9.91 10.71
N ALA A 15 8.75 -10.02 11.70
CA ALA A 15 8.41 -10.24 13.10
C ALA A 15 7.53 -9.14 13.69
N GLU A 16 7.73 -7.89 13.29
CA GLU A 16 6.93 -6.75 13.75
C GLU A 16 5.51 -6.73 13.15
N HIS A 17 5.31 -7.32 11.98
CA HIS A 17 4.04 -7.22 11.24
C HIS A 17 3.16 -8.47 11.31
N ARG A 18 3.70 -9.59 11.79
CA ARG A 18 2.95 -10.84 11.99
C ARG A 18 2.07 -10.79 13.24
N ASP A 19 0.99 -11.57 13.24
CA ASP A 19 0.07 -11.62 14.38
C ASP A 19 0.69 -12.24 15.64
N VAL A 20 1.52 -13.27 15.47
CA VAL A 20 2.13 -14.01 16.58
C VAL A 20 3.64 -14.03 16.38
N PRO A 21 4.45 -13.11 16.96
CA PRO A 21 5.88 -12.89 16.66
C PRO A 21 6.85 -14.06 16.84
N ASP A 22 6.51 -15.07 17.64
CA ASP A 22 7.43 -16.18 17.98
C ASP A 22 7.00 -17.58 17.50
N GLN A 23 5.80 -17.71 16.92
CA GLN A 23 5.38 -18.88 16.13
C GLN A 23 6.42 -19.35 15.07
N TRP A 24 6.55 -20.67 14.90
CA TRP A 24 7.35 -21.22 13.81
C TRP A 24 6.73 -20.88 12.44
N PHE A 25 7.57 -20.63 11.44
CA PHE A 25 7.15 -20.38 10.06
C PHE A 25 8.11 -21.05 9.07
N GLU A 26 7.61 -21.31 7.86
CA GLU A 26 8.43 -21.80 6.76
C GLU A 26 9.07 -20.63 5.99
N GLU A 27 10.40 -20.61 5.89
CA GLU A 27 11.14 -19.49 5.27
C GLU A 27 10.81 -19.31 3.78
N GLU A 28 10.44 -20.39 3.08
CA GLU A 28 10.06 -20.37 1.67
C GLU A 28 8.72 -19.69 1.41
N ARG A 29 7.83 -19.69 2.42
CA ARG A 29 6.46 -19.18 2.34
C ARG A 29 6.16 -18.19 3.47
N PHE A 30 7.18 -17.50 3.98
CA PHE A 30 7.05 -16.73 5.22
C PHE A 30 5.95 -15.64 5.15
N LEU A 31 5.66 -15.11 3.96
CA LEU A 31 4.57 -14.15 3.76
C LEU A 31 3.18 -14.73 4.09
N ASP A 32 2.99 -16.05 3.94
CA ASP A 32 1.75 -16.75 4.31
C ASP A 32 1.52 -16.71 5.84
N PHE A 33 2.61 -16.59 6.60
CA PHE A 33 2.63 -16.54 8.06
C PHE A 33 2.57 -15.11 8.62
N LEU A 34 2.23 -14.11 7.79
CA LEU A 34 1.91 -12.76 8.27
C LEU A 34 0.64 -12.72 9.13
N THR A 35 -0.27 -13.68 8.93
CA THR A 35 -1.46 -13.83 9.78
C THR A 35 -1.47 -15.15 10.51
N ASP A 36 -2.20 -15.19 11.62
CA ASP A 36 -2.45 -16.42 12.36
C ASP A 36 -3.01 -17.54 11.45
N GLY A 37 -2.44 -18.73 11.61
CA GLY A 37 -2.83 -19.94 10.89
C GLY A 37 -2.23 -20.14 9.49
N GLY A 38 -1.26 -19.33 9.04
CA GLY A 38 -0.50 -19.60 7.81
C GLY A 38 -1.37 -19.68 6.54
N ARG A 39 -1.99 -18.57 6.15
CA ARG A 39 -2.89 -18.51 4.98
C ARG A 39 -2.08 -18.21 3.73
N SER A 40 -2.41 -18.84 2.60
CA SER A 40 -1.75 -18.52 1.33
C SER A 40 -1.82 -17.02 1.02
N LEU A 41 -0.75 -16.48 0.45
CA LEU A 41 -0.62 -15.07 0.08
C LEU A 41 -1.78 -14.56 -0.79
N GLU A 42 -2.27 -15.41 -1.69
CA GLU A 42 -3.45 -15.13 -2.51
C GLU A 42 -4.70 -14.89 -1.64
N ARG A 43 -4.91 -15.73 -0.63
CA ARG A 43 -6.03 -15.63 0.31
C ARG A 43 -5.87 -14.47 1.29
N LEU A 44 -4.64 -14.10 1.63
CA LEU A 44 -4.38 -12.88 2.39
C LEU A 44 -4.84 -11.64 1.61
N ARG A 45 -4.51 -11.59 0.31
CA ARG A 45 -4.86 -10.46 -0.56
C ARG A 45 -6.33 -10.38 -0.93
N SER A 46 -7.06 -11.49 -0.92
CA SER A 46 -8.50 -11.48 -1.19
C SER A 46 -9.32 -10.82 -0.08
N SER A 47 -8.71 -10.53 1.08
CA SER A 47 -9.33 -9.80 2.18
C SER A 47 -8.76 -8.38 2.33
N PHE A 48 -9.61 -7.40 2.65
CA PHE A 48 -9.14 -6.02 2.90
C PHE A 48 -8.14 -5.93 4.04
N SER A 49 -8.33 -6.72 5.11
CA SER A 49 -7.43 -6.73 6.27
C SER A 49 -6.08 -7.36 5.94
N GLY A 50 -6.07 -8.51 5.27
CA GLY A 50 -4.84 -9.19 4.84
C GLY A 50 -4.07 -8.36 3.81
N LEU A 51 -4.74 -7.78 2.81
CA LEU A 51 -4.11 -6.87 1.85
C LEU A 51 -3.45 -5.67 2.55
N ARG A 52 -4.15 -5.03 3.50
CA ARG A 52 -3.58 -3.93 4.29
C ARG A 52 -2.37 -4.34 5.12
N LYS A 53 -2.33 -5.58 5.61
CA LYS A 53 -1.21 -6.09 6.39
C LYS A 53 0.01 -6.36 5.49
N VAL A 54 -0.19 -7.05 4.37
CA VAL A 54 0.88 -7.29 3.38
C VAL A 54 1.45 -5.97 2.88
N ASN A 55 0.60 -4.99 2.56
CA ASN A 55 1.06 -3.66 2.12
C ASN A 55 1.86 -2.95 3.22
N ARG A 56 1.44 -3.04 4.49
CA ARG A 56 2.19 -2.44 5.60
C ARG A 56 3.56 -3.07 5.77
N PHE A 57 3.66 -4.40 5.68
CA PHE A 57 4.95 -5.10 5.70
C PHE A 57 5.89 -4.56 4.60
N TYR A 58 5.42 -4.49 3.36
CA TYR A 58 6.22 -3.96 2.24
C TYR A 58 6.54 -2.47 2.36
N ASP A 59 5.62 -1.66 2.88
CA ASP A 59 5.84 -0.23 3.10
C ASP A 59 6.94 0.00 4.16
N SER A 60 6.88 -0.72 5.28
CA SER A 60 7.91 -0.66 6.33
C SER A 60 9.25 -1.13 5.81
N LEU A 61 9.28 -2.26 5.09
CA LEU A 61 10.49 -2.79 4.49
C LEU A 61 11.12 -1.80 3.49
N GLN A 62 10.31 -1.15 2.64
CA GLN A 62 10.81 -0.13 1.69
C GLN A 62 11.39 1.08 2.41
N LEU A 63 10.76 1.56 3.47
CA LEU A 63 11.22 2.73 4.23
C LEU A 63 12.52 2.44 4.99
N GLU A 64 12.62 1.29 5.64
CA GLU A 64 13.80 0.91 6.40
C GLU A 64 14.96 0.53 5.50
N ALA A 65 14.70 -0.25 4.45
CA ALA A 65 15.72 -0.57 3.47
C ALA A 65 16.08 0.65 2.61
N GLY A 66 15.21 1.66 2.48
CA GLY A 66 15.42 2.79 1.57
C GLY A 66 15.52 2.31 0.12
N VAL A 67 14.53 1.51 -0.31
CA VAL A 67 14.37 1.05 -1.70
C VAL A 67 12.92 1.18 -2.13
N CYS A 68 12.70 1.38 -3.42
CA CYS A 68 11.36 1.37 -4.00
C CYS A 68 11.16 0.08 -4.80
N PHE A 69 10.12 -0.67 -4.47
CA PHE A 69 9.76 -1.87 -5.25
C PHE A 69 9.08 -1.49 -6.57
N ALA A 70 9.26 -2.34 -7.58
CA ALA A 70 8.56 -2.23 -8.85
C ALA A 70 7.08 -2.66 -8.69
N ALA A 71 6.23 -2.25 -9.63
CA ALA A 71 4.84 -2.72 -9.61
C ALA A 71 4.82 -4.24 -9.82
N GLY A 72 4.00 -4.95 -9.06
CA GLY A 72 3.91 -6.41 -9.11
C GLY A 72 5.08 -7.18 -8.49
N ALA A 73 6.11 -6.49 -7.96
CA ALA A 73 7.13 -7.16 -7.15
C ALA A 73 6.51 -7.71 -5.85
N GLU A 74 5.54 -6.98 -5.30
CA GLU A 74 4.75 -7.41 -4.15
C GLU A 74 4.01 -8.70 -4.48
N ASP A 75 3.56 -8.92 -5.72
CA ASP A 75 2.69 -10.03 -6.10
C ASP A 75 3.32 -11.42 -6.00
N LYS A 76 4.65 -11.48 -6.02
CA LYS A 76 5.40 -12.75 -5.98
C LYS A 76 5.39 -13.34 -4.57
N ASN A 77 5.30 -14.67 -4.49
CA ASN A 77 5.52 -15.37 -3.23
C ASN A 77 7.04 -15.50 -3.00
N TRP A 78 7.58 -14.59 -2.19
CA TRP A 78 9.01 -14.56 -1.90
C TRP A 78 9.37 -15.46 -0.73
N SER A 79 10.50 -16.15 -0.82
CA SER A 79 11.21 -16.61 0.37
C SER A 79 11.97 -15.45 1.00
N ALA A 80 12.25 -15.54 2.31
CA ALA A 80 13.00 -14.47 3.00
C ALA A 80 14.37 -14.20 2.35
N HIS A 81 15.06 -15.27 1.97
CA HIS A 81 16.33 -15.21 1.25
C HIS A 81 16.22 -14.51 -0.11
N LYS A 82 15.24 -14.89 -0.96
CA LYS A 82 15.06 -14.26 -2.27
C LYS A 82 14.67 -12.78 -2.15
N LEU A 83 13.88 -12.43 -1.13
CA LEU A 83 13.53 -11.03 -0.87
C LEU A 83 14.76 -10.23 -0.45
N ALA A 84 15.62 -10.79 0.41
CA ALA A 84 16.88 -10.17 0.82
C ALA A 84 17.82 -9.94 -0.37
N GLN A 85 17.98 -10.93 -1.25
CA GLN A 85 18.74 -10.78 -2.50
C GLN A 85 18.16 -9.65 -3.36
N HIS A 86 16.84 -9.61 -3.51
CA HIS A 86 16.19 -8.56 -4.29
C HIS A 86 16.42 -7.16 -3.69
N LEU A 87 16.47 -7.03 -2.36
CA LEU A 87 16.82 -5.78 -1.70
C LEU A 87 18.26 -5.35 -2.01
N VAL A 88 19.21 -6.28 -1.97
CA VAL A 88 20.63 -6.01 -2.30
C VAL A 88 20.77 -5.57 -3.76
N GLU A 89 20.16 -6.28 -4.70
CA GLU A 89 20.12 -5.91 -6.12
C GLU A 89 19.56 -4.49 -6.33
N LYS A 90 18.46 -4.17 -5.64
CA LYS A 90 17.82 -2.86 -5.72
C LYS A 90 18.70 -1.75 -5.17
N LYS A 91 19.51 -2.03 -4.14
CA LYS A 91 20.48 -1.09 -3.57
C LYS A 91 21.68 -0.83 -4.46
N GLN A 92 22.09 -1.81 -5.26
CA GLN A 92 23.21 -1.66 -6.20
C GLN A 92 22.92 -0.66 -7.32
N ASN A 93 21.65 -0.36 -7.62
CA ASN A 93 21.27 0.60 -8.67
C ASN A 93 20.48 1.81 -8.12
N PRO A 94 21.15 2.76 -7.44
CA PRO A 94 20.49 3.92 -6.84
C PRO A 94 19.85 4.87 -7.88
N ALA A 95 20.40 4.96 -9.10
CA ALA A 95 19.85 5.81 -10.15
C ALA A 95 18.46 5.33 -10.61
N ALA A 96 18.30 4.02 -10.77
CA ALA A 96 17.00 3.41 -11.07
C ALA A 96 16.00 3.63 -9.92
N GLN A 97 16.45 3.53 -8.66
CA GLN A 97 15.61 3.79 -7.47
C GLN A 97 15.09 5.22 -7.42
N LYS A 98 15.97 6.21 -7.60
CA LYS A 98 15.59 7.64 -7.63
C LYS A 98 14.57 7.92 -8.72
N THR A 99 14.78 7.36 -9.91
CA THR A 99 13.83 7.49 -11.02
C THR A 99 12.48 6.86 -10.71
N LEU A 100 12.48 5.64 -10.15
CA LEU A 100 11.27 4.90 -9.82
C LEU A 100 10.46 5.58 -8.72
N VAL A 101 11.10 5.98 -7.61
CA VAL A 101 10.43 6.66 -6.49
C VAL A 101 9.89 8.02 -6.92
N ARG A 102 10.61 8.76 -7.76
CA ARG A 102 10.14 10.05 -8.31
C ARG A 102 8.90 9.86 -9.17
N LYS A 103 8.89 8.88 -10.09
CA LYS A 103 7.70 8.56 -10.91
C LYS A 103 6.51 8.18 -10.04
N ARG A 104 6.71 7.38 -8.97
CA ARG A 104 5.62 7.00 -8.06
C ARG A 104 5.13 8.16 -7.19
N TYR A 105 6.03 9.02 -6.72
CA TYR A 105 5.67 10.23 -5.99
C TYR A 105 4.85 11.18 -6.87
N GLU A 106 5.30 11.44 -8.11
CA GLU A 106 4.58 12.29 -9.06
C GLU A 106 3.20 11.71 -9.41
N ARG A 107 3.10 10.39 -9.57
CA ARG A 107 1.80 9.71 -9.76
C ARG A 107 0.90 9.86 -8.52
N ALA A 108 1.39 9.56 -7.32
CA ALA A 108 0.60 9.70 -6.09
C ALA A 108 0.16 11.15 -5.84
N ARG A 109 1.01 12.13 -6.17
CA ARG A 109 0.68 13.56 -6.10
C ARG A 109 -0.36 13.95 -7.15
N ARG A 110 -0.29 13.39 -8.37
CA ARG A 110 -1.31 13.57 -9.39
C ARG A 110 -2.64 12.98 -8.92
N ASP A 111 -2.64 11.76 -8.42
CA ASP A 111 -3.84 11.08 -7.93
C ASP A 111 -4.53 11.89 -6.81
N LEU A 112 -3.78 12.58 -5.95
CA LEU A 112 -4.33 13.49 -4.93
C LEU A 112 -5.25 14.56 -5.52
N TRP A 113 -4.91 15.08 -6.71
CA TRP A 113 -5.71 16.08 -7.41
C TRP A 113 -6.81 15.43 -8.23
N PHE A 114 -6.52 14.39 -9.02
CA PHE A 114 -7.48 13.87 -10.01
C PHE A 114 -8.47 12.84 -9.44
N ALA A 115 -8.10 12.06 -8.43
CA ALA A 115 -8.99 11.06 -7.83
C ALA A 115 -10.25 11.68 -7.20
N PRO A 116 -10.21 12.76 -6.41
CA PRO A 116 -11.43 13.36 -5.86
C PRO A 116 -12.34 13.93 -6.94
N PHE A 117 -11.81 14.48 -8.04
CA PHE A 117 -12.65 14.90 -9.17
C PHE A 117 -13.34 13.71 -9.84
N GLY A 118 -12.61 12.61 -10.09
CA GLY A 118 -13.19 11.39 -10.67
C GLY A 118 -14.27 10.76 -9.78
N PHE A 119 -14.04 10.68 -8.47
CA PHE A 119 -15.02 10.17 -7.51
C PHE A 119 -16.21 11.12 -7.31
N ALA A 120 -16.04 12.42 -7.46
CA ALA A 120 -17.15 13.37 -7.36
C ALA A 120 -18.06 13.30 -8.58
N LEU A 121 -17.47 13.24 -9.78
CA LEU A 121 -18.19 13.29 -11.05
C LEU A 121 -18.89 11.97 -11.42
N PHE A 122 -18.29 10.81 -11.12
CA PHE A 122 -18.72 9.54 -11.73
C PHE A 122 -19.70 8.73 -10.86
N PRO A 123 -19.44 8.44 -9.58
CA PRO A 123 -20.42 7.76 -8.72
C PRO A 123 -21.34 8.71 -7.95
N VAL A 124 -20.85 9.84 -7.41
CA VAL A 124 -21.63 10.68 -6.49
C VAL A 124 -22.67 11.52 -7.23
N GLY A 125 -22.28 12.20 -8.31
CA GLY A 125 -23.18 13.05 -9.10
C GLY A 125 -24.45 12.32 -9.59
N PRO A 126 -24.33 11.22 -10.35
CA PRO A 126 -25.49 10.46 -10.83
C PRO A 126 -26.34 9.86 -9.70
N LEU A 127 -25.72 9.38 -8.61
CA LEU A 127 -26.44 8.81 -7.47
C LEU A 127 -27.30 9.87 -6.77
N VAL A 128 -26.77 11.08 -6.57
CA VAL A 128 -27.53 12.20 -5.98
C VAL A 128 -28.72 12.56 -6.87
N VAL A 129 -28.53 12.64 -8.19
CA VAL A 129 -29.61 12.95 -9.14
C VAL A 129 -30.71 11.88 -9.12
N VAL A 130 -30.34 10.60 -9.18
CA VAL A 130 -31.29 9.48 -9.17
C VAL A 130 -32.06 9.40 -7.85
N LEU A 131 -31.39 9.54 -6.71
CA LEU A 131 -32.04 9.51 -5.39
C LEU A 131 -32.96 10.71 -5.16
N SER A 132 -32.55 11.89 -5.65
CA SER A 132 -33.37 13.11 -5.54
C SER A 132 -34.64 13.00 -6.38
N ALA A 133 -34.54 12.43 -7.58
CA ALA A 133 -35.69 12.21 -8.47
C ALA A 133 -36.63 11.10 -7.97
N ALA A 134 -36.09 10.01 -7.42
CA ALA A 134 -36.88 8.84 -7.00
C ALA A 134 -37.67 9.05 -5.70
N LEU A 135 -37.22 9.93 -4.80
CA LEU A 135 -37.73 9.99 -3.43
C LEU A 135 -38.41 11.32 -3.07
N GLY A 136 -38.59 12.22 -4.04
CA GLY A 136 -39.48 13.38 -3.94
C GLY A 136 -39.19 14.39 -2.81
N GLY A 137 -37.99 14.36 -2.22
CA GLY A 137 -37.72 15.07 -0.97
C GLY A 137 -36.30 15.62 -0.85
N PHE A 138 -36.21 16.93 -0.58
CA PHE A 138 -34.98 17.69 -0.34
C PHE A 138 -34.10 17.11 0.79
N GLY A 139 -34.70 16.40 1.76
CA GLY A 139 -33.99 15.81 2.90
C GLY A 139 -33.05 14.65 2.53
N LEU A 140 -33.40 13.82 1.56
CA LEU A 140 -32.56 12.68 1.14
C LEU A 140 -31.41 13.12 0.22
N ALA A 141 -31.58 14.22 -0.52
CA ALA A 141 -30.50 14.85 -1.27
C ALA A 141 -29.36 15.32 -0.34
N TRP A 142 -29.70 15.86 0.84
CA TRP A 142 -28.71 16.22 1.87
C TRP A 142 -27.97 14.99 2.41
N VAL A 143 -28.67 13.88 2.66
CA VAL A 143 -28.03 12.63 3.11
C VAL A 143 -27.03 12.14 2.06
N ALA A 144 -27.44 12.07 0.78
CA ALA A 144 -26.56 11.67 -0.30
C ALA A 144 -25.34 12.60 -0.46
N LEU A 145 -25.54 13.91 -0.28
CA LEU A 145 -24.47 14.91 -0.33
C LEU A 145 -23.48 14.74 0.82
N VAL A 146 -23.96 14.49 2.05
CA VAL A 146 -23.10 14.22 3.21
C VAL A 146 -22.29 12.94 3.03
N PHE A 147 -22.92 11.85 2.57
CA PHE A 147 -22.20 10.60 2.28
C PHE A 147 -21.18 10.77 1.15
N GLY A 148 -21.53 11.51 0.10
CA GLY A 148 -20.62 11.84 -0.99
C GLY A 148 -19.41 12.65 -0.51
N ALA A 149 -19.64 13.67 0.31
CA ALA A 149 -18.57 14.47 0.91
C ALA A 149 -17.67 13.64 1.83
N ALA A 150 -18.24 12.76 2.66
CA ALA A 150 -17.49 11.85 3.51
C ALA A 150 -16.63 10.86 2.69
N ALA A 151 -17.17 10.31 1.60
CA ALA A 151 -16.44 9.43 0.70
C ALA A 151 -15.27 10.15 0.02
N LEU A 152 -15.49 11.40 -0.45
CA LEU A 152 -14.44 12.24 -1.03
C LEU A 152 -13.34 12.58 -0.02
N ALA A 153 -13.71 12.94 1.21
CA ALA A 153 -12.75 13.21 2.29
C ALA A 153 -11.93 11.95 2.62
N GLY A 154 -12.56 10.78 2.70
CA GLY A 154 -11.89 9.50 2.91
C GLY A 154 -10.90 9.16 1.78
N ALA A 155 -11.32 9.32 0.53
CA ALA A 155 -10.46 9.11 -0.64
C ALA A 155 -9.28 10.09 -0.66
N PHE A 156 -9.52 11.36 -0.35
CA PHE A 156 -8.47 12.38 -0.26
C PHE A 156 -7.44 12.04 0.83
N GLU A 157 -7.88 11.64 2.02
CA GLU A 157 -6.98 11.25 3.11
C GLU A 157 -6.15 10.00 2.75
N LEU A 158 -6.74 9.02 2.04
CA LEU A 158 -6.00 7.87 1.53
C LEU A 158 -4.92 8.29 0.52
N CYS A 159 -5.26 9.14 -0.45
CA CYS A 159 -4.31 9.68 -1.41
C CYS A 159 -3.20 10.49 -0.72
N ARG A 160 -3.56 11.30 0.29
CA ARG A 160 -2.63 12.10 1.08
C ARG A 160 -1.63 11.23 1.83
N ARG A 161 -2.11 10.17 2.49
CA ARG A 161 -1.24 9.19 3.18
C ARG A 161 -0.28 8.50 2.20
N ARG A 162 -0.78 8.10 1.03
CA ARG A 162 0.05 7.46 -0.01
C ARG A 162 1.11 8.42 -0.57
N ALA A 163 0.76 9.67 -0.84
CA ALA A 163 1.72 10.68 -1.28
C ALA A 163 2.77 10.98 -0.20
N GLY A 164 2.35 11.04 1.07
CA GLY A 164 3.25 11.22 2.22
C GLY A 164 4.24 10.06 2.39
N PHE A 165 3.80 8.82 2.18
CA PHE A 165 4.68 7.65 2.15
C PHE A 165 5.77 7.77 1.08
N TYR A 166 5.39 8.04 -0.18
CA TYR A 166 6.36 8.17 -1.27
C TYR A 166 7.29 9.37 -1.10
N ARG A 167 6.83 10.43 -0.43
CA ARG A 167 7.70 11.56 -0.05
C ARG A 167 8.80 11.12 0.92
N ARG A 168 8.42 10.45 2.02
CA ARG A 168 9.40 9.91 3.00
C ARG A 168 10.35 8.91 2.36
N LEU A 169 9.83 8.04 1.48
CA LEU A 169 10.66 7.06 0.78
C LEU A 169 11.65 7.74 -0.17
N LYS A 170 11.22 8.80 -0.86
CA LYS A 170 12.10 9.62 -1.70
C LYS A 170 13.20 10.27 -0.86
N GLU A 171 12.85 10.90 0.26
CA GLU A 171 13.80 11.51 1.20
C GLU A 171 14.84 10.48 1.68
N ARG A 172 14.40 9.25 2.00
CA ARG A 172 15.29 8.14 2.42
C ARG A 172 16.22 7.60 1.32
N ILE A 173 15.81 7.65 0.06
CA ILE A 173 16.61 7.18 -1.09
C ILE A 173 17.58 8.27 -1.58
N GLU A 174 17.25 9.54 -1.34
CA GLU A 174 18.05 10.69 -1.75
C GLU A 174 19.06 11.16 -0.69
N ALA A 175 18.81 10.87 0.60
CA ALA A 175 19.75 11.04 1.69
C ALA A 175 20.95 10.08 1.58
#